data_AF-A0A834EHK3-F1
#
_entry.id   AF-A0A834EHK3-F1
#
_cell.length_a   1.000
_cell.length_b   1.000
_cell.length_c   1.000
_cell.angle_alpha   90.00
_cell.angle_beta   90.00
_cell.angle_gamma   90.00
#
_symmetry.space_group_name_H-M   'P 1'
#
loop_
_entity.id
_entity.type
_entity.pdbx_description
1 polymer ?
#
loop_
_entity_poly.entity_id
_entity_poly.type
_entity_poly.pdbx_seq_one_letter_code
_entity_poly.pdbx_strand_id
1 'polypeptide(L)'
;MENGNIKVVNQELRTHCRSDGSVNQIEGEASLVNLTEPAKLEVKYFWLMPSAPYWVLATDYENYALMYSCTTIIWLFHVDHVWILGRNPYLPPETVTYLKDILTSNNIDIKKMTITDQVNCPKFL
;
A
#
# COMPACT_ATOMS: atom_id res chain seq x y z
N MET A 1 -6.96 25.17 -6.51
CA MET A 1 -6.76 23.71 -6.52
C MET A 1 -5.41 23.48 -5.90
N GLU A 2 -5.39 22.91 -4.69
CA GLU A 2 -4.17 22.51 -3.99
C GLU A 2 -3.35 21.55 -4.88
N ASN A 3 -2.05 21.47 -4.66
CA ASN A 3 -0.97 21.13 -5.60
C ASN A 3 -1.00 19.69 -6.20
N GLY A 4 -2.13 18.99 -6.15
CA GLY A 4 -2.29 17.59 -6.58
C GLY A 4 -1.77 16.57 -5.56
N ASN A 5 -1.26 17.04 -4.42
CA ASN A 5 -0.77 16.19 -3.34
C ASN A 5 -1.93 15.51 -2.60
N ILE A 6 -1.68 14.29 -2.13
CA ILE A 6 -2.65 13.44 -1.45
C ILE A 6 -2.15 13.21 -0.02
N LYS A 7 -2.91 13.67 0.97
CA LYS A 7 -2.63 13.29 2.37
C LYS A 7 -2.94 11.81 2.58
N VAL A 8 -1.99 11.06 3.11
CA VAL A 8 -2.11 9.63 3.42
C VAL A 8 -2.11 9.47 4.93
N VAL A 9 -3.14 8.81 5.48
CA VAL A 9 -3.19 8.43 6.89
C VAL A 9 -3.33 6.92 6.95
N ASN A 10 -2.35 6.24 7.52
CA ASN A 10 -2.38 4.80 7.75
C ASN A 10 -2.52 4.55 9.25
N GLN A 11 -3.45 3.68 9.61
CA GLN A 11 -3.76 3.31 10.98
C GLN A 11 -3.86 1.80 11.12
N GLU A 12 -3.46 1.28 12.26
CA GLU A 12 -3.59 -0.13 12.61
C GLU A 12 -3.90 -0.27 14.11
N LEU A 13 -4.54 -1.38 14.48
CA LEU A 13 -4.67 -1.77 15.87
C LEU A 13 -3.48 -2.63 16.25
N ARG A 14 -2.81 -2.28 17.36
CA ARG A 14 -1.76 -3.12 17.91
C ARG A 14 -2.40 -4.36 18.52
N THR A 15 -2.34 -5.46 17.78
CA THR A 15 -2.65 -6.80 18.29
C THR A 15 -1.38 -7.53 18.71
N HIS A 16 -0.22 -7.14 18.15
CA HIS A 16 1.11 -7.61 18.53
C HIS A 16 2.02 -6.46 19.03
N CYS A 17 2.88 -6.75 20.01
CA CYS A 17 3.70 -5.85 20.84
C CYS A 17 2.99 -5.02 21.93
N ARG A 18 1.71 -4.66 21.79
CA ARG A 18 0.83 -4.20 22.90
C ARG A 18 -0.61 -4.61 22.60
N SER A 19 -1.09 -5.71 23.16
CA SER A 19 -2.44 -6.23 22.94
C SER A 19 -3.51 -5.48 23.76
N ASP A 20 -3.38 -4.16 23.87
CA ASP A 20 -4.32 -3.28 24.57
C ASP A 20 -5.38 -2.67 23.64
N GLY A 21 -5.30 -2.97 22.33
CA GLY A 21 -6.18 -2.37 21.32
C GLY A 21 -5.83 -0.92 21.00
N SER A 22 -4.63 -0.44 21.38
CA SER A 22 -4.18 0.89 21.02
C SER A 22 -4.03 1.05 19.50
N VAL A 23 -4.41 2.23 19.00
CA VAL A 23 -4.25 2.60 17.59
C VAL A 23 -2.82 3.11 17.39
N ASN A 24 -2.12 2.54 16.41
CA ASN A 24 -0.90 3.09 15.85
C ASN A 24 -1.26 3.85 14.57
N GLN A 25 -0.69 5.03 14.37
CA GLN A 25 -0.98 5.87 13.22
C GLN A 25 0.30 6.48 12.66
N ILE A 26 0.36 6.58 11.33
CA ILE A 26 1.35 7.35 10.60
C ILE A 26 0.67 8.20 9.54
N GLU A 27 1.11 9.45 9.43
CA GLU A 27 0.67 10.38 8.39
C GLU A 27 1.79 10.60 7.39
N GLY A 28 1.43 10.79 6.13
CA GLY A 28 2.34 11.11 5.06
C GLY A 28 1.65 11.87 3.94
N GLU A 29 2.42 12.18 2.92
CA GLU A 29 1.94 12.84 1.71
C GLU A 29 2.42 12.05 0.49
N ALA A 30 1.51 11.78 -0.43
CA ALA A 30 1.83 11.26 -1.75
C ALA A 30 1.77 12.38 -2.79
N SER A 31 2.79 12.45 -3.65
CA SER A 31 2.95 13.47 -4.69
C SER A 31 3.18 12.83 -6.06
N LEU A 32 2.79 13.56 -7.10
CA LEU A 32 3.03 13.16 -8.48
C LEU A 32 4.49 13.39 -8.85
N VAL A 33 5.16 12.35 -9.35
CA VAL A 33 6.54 12.45 -9.86
C VAL A 33 6.54 12.89 -11.32
N ASN A 34 5.60 12.37 -12.13
CA ASN A 34 5.49 12.65 -13.54
C ASN A 34 4.02 12.71 -13.98
N LEU A 35 3.61 13.83 -14.58
CA LEU A 35 2.24 14.04 -15.08
C LEU A 35 1.84 13.08 -16.20
N THR A 36 2.80 12.50 -16.93
CA THR A 36 2.51 11.52 -17.99
C THR A 36 2.28 10.12 -17.43
N GLU A 37 2.65 9.85 -16.18
CA GLU A 37 2.49 8.56 -15.52
C GLU A 37 1.83 8.76 -14.14
N PRO A 38 0.56 9.23 -14.09
CA PRO A 38 -0.09 9.64 -12.84
C PRO A 38 -0.30 8.50 -11.83
N ALA A 39 -0.16 7.25 -12.28
CA ALA A 39 -0.19 6.06 -11.42
C ALA A 39 1.12 5.83 -10.66
N LYS A 40 2.20 6.54 -10.99
CA LYS A 40 3.51 6.45 -10.32
C LYS A 40 3.71 7.64 -9.40
N LEU A 41 3.36 7.46 -8.14
CA LEU A 41 3.54 8.46 -7.10
C LEU A 41 4.83 8.18 -6.32
N GLU A 42 5.21 9.16 -5.51
CA GLU A 42 6.11 8.96 -4.39
C GLU A 42 5.36 9.29 -3.08
N VAL A 43 5.68 8.60 -1.99
CA VAL A 43 5.09 8.85 -0.67
C VAL A 43 6.18 9.22 0.33
N LYS A 44 5.91 10.20 1.18
CA LYS A 44 6.79 10.65 2.24
C LYS A 44 6.04 10.73 3.57
N TYR A 45 6.41 9.87 4.52
CA TYR A 45 5.81 9.85 5.86
C TYR A 45 6.56 10.72 6.88
N PHE A 46 7.86 10.90 6.71
CA PHE A 46 8.67 11.67 7.65
C PHE A 46 9.69 12.52 6.90
N TRP A 47 9.88 13.76 7.34
CA TRP A 47 10.71 14.74 6.63
C TRP A 47 12.19 14.32 6.49
N LEU A 48 12.70 13.51 7.44
CA LEU A 48 14.06 12.95 7.43
C LEU A 48 14.20 11.64 6.63
N MET A 49 13.10 10.99 6.24
CA MET A 49 13.15 9.79 5.41
C MET A 49 13.08 10.16 3.92
N PRO A 50 13.80 9.43 3.05
CA PRO A 50 13.61 9.58 1.62
C PRO A 50 12.19 9.20 1.22
N SER A 51 11.67 9.82 0.16
CA SER A 51 10.42 9.40 -0.45
C SER A 51 10.55 7.98 -0.99
N ALA A 52 9.49 7.19 -0.90
CA ALA A 52 9.42 5.85 -1.48
C ALA A 52 8.49 5.83 -2.69
N PRO A 53 8.78 5.05 -3.75
CA PRO A 53 7.83 4.86 -4.85
C PRO A 53 6.50 4.29 -4.34
N TYR A 54 5.39 4.77 -4.88
CA TYR A 54 4.05 4.31 -4.53
C TYR A 54 3.23 4.17 -5.81
N TRP A 55 3.38 3.03 -6.49
CA TRP A 55 2.84 2.81 -7.81
C TRP A 55 1.52 2.04 -7.74
N VAL A 56 0.51 2.53 -8.47
CA VAL A 56 -0.76 1.84 -8.67
C VAL A 56 -0.63 0.96 -9.91
N LEU A 57 -0.51 -0.35 -9.73
CA LEU A 57 -0.39 -1.30 -10.84
C LEU A 57 -1.75 -1.61 -11.47
N ALA A 58 -2.79 -1.69 -10.66
CA ALA A 58 -4.17 -1.90 -11.10
C ALA A 58 -5.15 -1.36 -10.06
N THR A 59 -6.24 -0.75 -10.50
CA THR A 59 -7.36 -0.38 -9.63
C THR A 59 -8.60 -0.22 -10.48
N ASP A 60 -9.76 -0.56 -9.92
CA ASP A 60 -11.06 -0.21 -10.47
C ASP A 60 -11.68 1.02 -9.77
N TYR A 61 -10.92 1.65 -8.86
CA TYR A 61 -11.30 2.78 -8.00
C TYR A 61 -12.42 2.50 -6.98
N GLU A 62 -13.30 1.55 -7.29
CA GLU A 62 -14.52 1.23 -6.55
C GLU A 62 -14.36 0.08 -5.56
N ASN A 63 -13.49 -0.91 -5.83
CA ASN A 63 -13.40 -2.11 -5.01
C ASN A 63 -11.97 -2.41 -4.57
N TYR A 64 -10.99 -2.32 -5.47
CA TYR A 64 -9.62 -2.74 -5.20
C TYR A 64 -8.56 -1.77 -5.71
N ALA A 65 -7.38 -1.84 -5.09
CA ALA A 65 -6.16 -1.28 -5.64
C ALA A 65 -4.98 -2.22 -5.36
N LEU A 66 -4.17 -2.47 -6.38
CA LEU A 66 -2.90 -3.17 -6.30
C LEU A 66 -1.76 -2.15 -6.33
N MET A 67 -1.01 -2.12 -5.25
CA MET A 67 0.04 -1.14 -5.02
C MET A 67 1.40 -1.82 -4.96
N TYR A 68 2.41 -1.16 -5.53
CA TYR A 68 3.79 -1.64 -5.56
C TYR A 68 4.77 -0.52 -5.21
N SER A 69 5.76 -0.86 -4.39
CA SER A 69 6.88 0.01 -4.05
C SER A 69 8.15 -0.81 -4.18
N CYS A 70 9.18 -0.29 -4.82
CA CYS A 70 10.47 -0.95 -4.94
C CYS A 70 11.59 0.06 -4.84
N THR A 71 12.46 -0.13 -3.85
CA THR A 71 13.58 0.77 -3.57
C THR A 71 14.89 0.02 -3.71
N THR A 72 15.80 0.55 -4.52
CA THR A 72 17.16 0.01 -4.68
C THR A 72 18.07 0.52 -3.56
N ILE A 73 18.75 -0.38 -2.87
CA ILE A 73 19.69 -0.07 -1.80
C ILE A 73 21.12 -0.22 -2.33
N ILE A 74 21.77 0.93 -2.55
CA ILE A 74 23.19 1.05 -2.91
C ILE A 74 23.58 0.08 -4.06
N TRP A 75 22.69 -0.10 -5.04
CA TRP A 75 22.87 -0.98 -6.21
C TRP A 75 23.14 -2.46 -5.92
N LEU A 76 23.11 -2.89 -4.66
CA LEU A 76 23.44 -4.26 -4.26
C LEU A 76 22.19 -5.15 -4.19
N PHE A 77 21.08 -4.59 -3.73
CA PHE A 77 19.81 -5.30 -3.62
C PHE A 77 18.64 -4.31 -3.71
N HIS A 78 17.45 -4.83 -3.97
CA HIS A 78 16.21 -4.07 -3.90
C HIS A 78 15.35 -4.61 -2.76
N VAL A 79 14.52 -3.74 -2.21
CA VAL A 79 13.45 -4.12 -1.29
C VAL A 79 12.15 -3.66 -1.91
N ASP A 80 11.25 -4.61 -2.12
CA ASP A 80 9.92 -4.36 -2.64
C ASP A 80 8.85 -4.60 -1.58
N HIS A 81 7.75 -3.89 -1.75
CA HIS A 81 6.54 -4.02 -0.96
C HIS A 81 5.33 -4.04 -1.90
N VAL A 82 4.36 -4.87 -1.55
CA VAL A 82 3.13 -5.05 -2.31
C VAL A 82 1.96 -4.92 -1.35
N TRP A 83 0.93 -4.20 -1.77
CA TRP A 83 -0.34 -4.16 -1.05
C TRP A 83 -1.49 -4.43 -1.99
N ILE A 84 -2.38 -5.33 -1.59
CA ILE A 84 -3.72 -5.47 -2.16
C ILE A 84 -4.67 -4.78 -1.17
N LEU A 85 -5.27 -3.68 -1.61
CA LEU A 85 -6.19 -2.87 -0.82
C LEU A 85 -7.62 -3.10 -1.30
N GLY A 86 -8.56 -3.19 -0.36
CA GLY A 86 -9.99 -3.25 -0.63
C GLY A 86 -10.71 -2.04 -0.06
N ARG A 87 -11.79 -1.60 -0.72
CA ARG A 87 -12.76 -0.65 -0.10
C ARG A 87 -13.56 -1.32 1.01
N ASN A 88 -13.73 -2.63 0.91
CA ASN A 88 -14.31 -3.48 1.95
C ASN A 88 -13.19 -4.28 2.65
N PRO A 89 -13.40 -4.73 3.90
CA PRO A 89 -12.40 -5.50 4.64
C PRO A 89 -12.00 -6.83 3.97
N TYR A 90 -12.84 -7.34 3.07
CA TYR A 90 -12.58 -8.56 2.31
C TYR A 90 -12.85 -8.32 0.82
N LEU A 91 -11.99 -8.93 0.00
CA LEU A 91 -12.17 -8.99 -1.45
C LEU A 91 -12.59 -10.41 -1.87
N PRO A 92 -13.32 -10.56 -2.97
CA PRO A 92 -13.60 -11.88 -3.53
C PRO A 92 -12.30 -12.64 -3.84
N PRO A 93 -12.22 -13.96 -3.57
CA PRO A 93 -11.02 -14.76 -3.82
C PRO A 93 -10.51 -14.66 -5.26
N GLU A 94 -11.42 -14.60 -6.24
CA GLU A 94 -11.11 -14.44 -7.65
C GLU A 94 -10.41 -13.11 -7.95
N THR A 95 -10.80 -12.02 -7.29
CA THR A 95 -10.14 -10.71 -7.40
C THR A 95 -8.73 -10.80 -6.83
N VAL A 96 -8.56 -11.43 -5.66
CA VAL A 96 -7.24 -11.60 -5.05
C VAL A 96 -6.31 -12.45 -5.93
N THR A 97 -6.82 -13.52 -6.53
CA THR A 97 -6.07 -14.34 -7.49
C THR A 97 -5.67 -13.51 -8.72
N TYR A 98 -6.61 -12.79 -9.33
CA TYR A 98 -6.32 -11.92 -10.47
C TYR A 98 -5.21 -10.90 -10.18
N LEU A 99 -5.24 -10.24 -9.01
CA LEU A 99 -4.20 -9.28 -8.63
C LEU A 99 -2.85 -9.95 -8.35
N LYS A 100 -2.85 -11.16 -7.79
CA LYS A 100 -1.63 -11.96 -7.63
C LYS A 100 -1.05 -12.43 -8.98
N ASP A 101 -1.90 -12.72 -9.95
CA ASP A 101 -1.47 -13.09 -11.29
C ASP A 101 -0.72 -11.93 -11.97
N ILE A 102 -1.19 -10.68 -11.82
CA ILE A 102 -0.48 -9.47 -12.29
C ILE A 102 0.92 -9.38 -11.68
N LEU A 103 1.07 -9.66 -10.38
CA LEU A 103 2.37 -9.62 -9.71
C LEU A 103 3.31 -10.70 -10.25
N THR A 104 2.83 -11.94 -10.32
CA THR A 104 3.64 -13.07 -10.78
C THR A 104 4.03 -12.95 -12.25
N SER A 105 3.17 -12.40 -13.12
CA SER A 105 3.49 -12.13 -14.52
C SER A 105 4.58 -11.07 -14.69
N ASN A 106 4.82 -10.25 -13.67
CA ASN A 106 5.88 -9.24 -13.61
C ASN A 106 7.05 -9.68 -12.72
N ASN A 107 7.18 -10.98 -12.42
CA ASN A 107 8.26 -11.56 -11.63
C ASN A 107 8.35 -11.04 -10.18
N ILE A 108 7.24 -10.54 -9.61
CA ILE A 108 7.18 -10.13 -8.21
C ILE A 108 6.78 -11.34 -7.36
N ASP A 109 7.58 -11.66 -6.33
CA ASP A 109 7.35 -12.83 -5.48
C ASP A 109 6.22 -12.59 -4.47
N ILE A 110 5.14 -13.37 -4.59
CA ILE A 110 3.96 -13.29 -3.72
C ILE A 110 4.06 -14.20 -2.49
N LYS A 111 5.09 -15.06 -2.38
CA LYS A 111 5.18 -16.07 -1.29
C LYS A 111 5.30 -15.44 0.09
N LYS A 112 5.82 -14.23 0.18
CA LYS A 112 5.98 -13.47 1.43
C LYS A 112 4.76 -12.63 1.79
N MET A 113 3.74 -12.57 0.92
CA MET A 113 2.52 -11.84 1.23
C MET A 113 1.77 -12.53 2.37
N THR A 114 1.36 -11.73 3.34
CA THR A 114 0.53 -12.16 4.46
C THR A 114 -0.88 -11.59 4.32
N ILE A 115 -1.87 -12.32 4.85
CA ILE A 115 -3.24 -11.83 4.91
C ILE A 115 -3.38 -10.95 6.15
N THR A 116 -3.84 -9.72 5.97
CA THR A 116 -4.15 -8.81 7.09
C THR A 116 -5.37 -9.33 7.86
N ASP A 117 -5.27 -9.41 9.18
CA ASP A 117 -6.41 -9.74 10.03
C ASP A 117 -7.40 -8.57 10.05
N GLN A 118 -8.57 -8.80 9.46
CA GLN A 118 -9.69 -7.86 9.39
C GLN A 118 -10.90 -8.37 10.19
N VAL A 119 -10.69 -9.37 11.05
CA VAL A 119 -11.71 -9.93 11.94
C VAL A 119 -11.67 -9.17 13.28
N ASN A 120 -12.82 -9.00 13.92
CA ASN A 120 -12.93 -8.32 15.23
C ASN A 120 -12.39 -6.87 15.27
N CYS A 121 -12.30 -6.20 14.12
CA CYS A 121 -12.01 -4.77 14.07
C CYS A 121 -13.28 -3.94 14.34
N PRO A 122 -13.15 -2.78 15.02
CA PRO A 122 -14.27 -1.86 15.19
C PRO A 122 -14.75 -1.36 13.81
N LYS A 123 -16.05 -1.13 13.67
CA LYS A 123 -16.59 -0.45 12.50
C LYS A 123 -16.18 1.02 12.58
N PHE A 124 -15.24 1.43 11.74
CA PHE A 124 -14.99 2.84 11.50
C PHE A 124 -16.12 3.37 10.61
N LEU A 125 -16.90 4.33 11.14
CA LEU A 125 -17.93 5.08 10.43
C LEU A 125 -17.30 6.27 9.69
#